data_AF-A0A975GP32-F1
#
_entry.id   AF-A0A975GP32-F1
#
_cell.length_a   1.000
_cell.length_b   1.000
_cell.length_c   1.000
_cell.angle_alpha   90.00
_cell.angle_beta   90.00
_cell.angle_gamma   90.00
#
_symmetry.space_group_name_H-M   'P 1'
#
loop_
_entity.id
_entity.type
_entity.pdbx_description
1 polymer ?
#
loop_
_entity_poly.entity_id
_entity_poly.type
_entity_poly.pdbx_seq_one_letter_code
_entity_poly.pdbx_strand_id
1 'polypeptide(L)'
;MVTNPDVPPNLCFPGKGEVAEAVAKITGKEVGSAEGAVAVVHCARCLRTGYEKYDYIGYGNCSAANLAFAGPTDCQYGCVGFGECERACPFHAITMVHHFPVVDPEICVGCGICANTCPKELFSLVPRNARVIVRCSSKAGAKETHEICSSGCLHCQSCIRACPANAISLENDLVRIDHQRCIEYGPSCDEACMKACFMIHVIQPYGKHPLVKAHDEEITEQEALAL
;
A
#
# COMPACT_ATOMS: atom_id res chain seq x y z
N MET A 1 13.69 -2.12 26.52
CA MET A 1 13.04 -1.38 25.42
C MET A 1 12.49 -0.03 25.90
N VAL A 2 11.62 0.01 26.92
CA VAL A 2 11.05 1.28 27.46
C VAL A 2 12.09 2.20 28.11
N THR A 3 13.05 1.64 28.84
CA THR A 3 14.11 2.37 29.57
C THR A 3 15.30 2.80 28.70
N ASN A 4 15.37 2.35 27.43
CA ASN A 4 16.45 2.75 26.54
C ASN A 4 16.17 4.19 26.03
N PRO A 5 17.05 5.18 26.27
CA PRO A 5 16.85 6.57 25.84
C PRO A 5 16.67 6.72 24.32
N ASP A 6 17.25 5.83 23.52
CA ASP A 6 17.22 5.90 22.05
C ASP A 6 15.91 5.38 21.44
N VAL A 7 15.01 4.82 22.26
CA VAL A 7 13.74 4.24 21.80
C VAL A 7 12.61 5.25 21.99
N PRO A 8 11.98 5.75 20.91
CA PRO A 8 10.89 6.72 20.99
C PRO A 8 9.66 6.19 21.74
N PRO A 9 8.90 7.05 22.44
CA PRO A 9 7.70 6.66 23.19
C PRO A 9 6.47 6.38 22.31
N ASN A 10 6.53 6.63 21.00
CA ASN A 10 5.41 6.55 20.05
C ASN A 10 5.35 5.24 19.24
N LEU A 11 6.08 4.19 19.62
CA LEU A 11 6.12 2.92 18.86
C LEU A 11 4.83 2.08 18.96
N CYS A 12 3.95 2.40 19.90
CA CYS A 12 2.66 1.72 20.04
C CYS A 12 1.65 2.29 19.03
N PHE A 13 1.64 1.75 17.81
CA PHE A 13 0.69 2.15 16.76
C PHE A 13 -0.79 2.15 17.21
N PRO A 14 -1.29 1.14 17.94
CA PRO A 14 -2.69 1.14 18.40
C PRO A 14 -3.01 2.27 19.40
N GLY A 15 -2.03 2.66 20.21
CA GLY A 15 -2.20 3.68 21.25
C GLY A 15 -2.20 5.12 20.74
N LYS A 16 -1.73 5.35 19.51
CA LYS A 16 -1.66 6.68 18.86
C LYS A 16 -1.00 7.74 19.77
N GLY A 17 -1.30 9.02 19.53
CA GLY A 17 -0.71 10.15 20.25
C GLY A 17 -0.97 10.14 21.75
N GLU A 18 -2.18 9.80 22.19
CA GLU A 18 -2.55 9.83 23.61
C GLU A 18 -1.70 8.87 24.47
N VAL A 19 -1.52 7.63 23.99
CA VAL A 19 -0.66 6.67 24.68
C VAL A 19 0.81 7.06 24.56
N ALA A 20 1.24 7.61 23.43
CA ALA A 20 2.61 8.10 23.25
C ALA A 20 2.94 9.22 24.26
N GLU A 21 2.01 10.15 24.49
CA GLU A 21 2.14 11.21 25.50
C GLU A 21 2.15 10.66 26.92
N ALA A 22 1.30 9.70 27.23
CA ALA A 22 1.28 9.05 28.54
C ALA A 22 2.61 8.32 28.82
N VAL A 23 3.14 7.58 27.83
CA VAL A 23 4.42 6.89 27.92
C VAL A 23 5.57 7.90 28.04
N ALA A 24 5.55 8.99 27.27
CA ALA A 24 6.55 10.06 27.35
C ALA A 24 6.60 10.71 28.72
N LYS A 25 5.44 11.03 29.32
CA LYS A 25 5.34 11.58 30.68
C LYS A 25 5.96 10.63 31.73
N ILE A 26 5.71 9.33 31.60
CA ILE A 26 6.25 8.32 32.53
C ILE A 26 7.76 8.12 32.34
N THR A 27 8.23 8.18 31.08
CA THR A 27 9.62 7.87 30.72
C THR A 27 10.54 9.10 30.63
N GLY A 28 10.00 10.31 30.73
CA GLY A 28 10.74 11.56 30.60
C GLY A 28 11.26 11.85 29.18
N LYS A 29 10.62 11.27 28.15
CA LYS A 29 11.04 11.37 26.74
C LYS A 29 10.23 12.41 25.96
N GLU A 30 10.82 13.00 24.93
CA GLU A 30 10.06 13.85 24.00
C GLU A 30 9.19 12.99 23.07
N VAL A 31 7.95 13.43 22.86
CA VAL A 31 7.01 12.80 21.92
C VAL A 31 7.33 13.31 20.52
N GLY A 32 7.85 12.43 19.65
CA GLY A 32 7.85 12.70 18.22
C GLY A 32 6.43 12.67 17.65
N SER A 33 6.21 13.32 16.51
CA SER A 33 4.94 13.27 15.76
C SER A 33 4.44 11.81 15.67
N ALA A 34 3.27 11.55 16.25
CA ALA A 34 2.53 10.30 16.08
C ALA A 34 1.45 10.50 15.02
N GLU A 35 1.86 10.97 13.84
CA GLU A 35 0.96 11.06 12.69
C GLU A 35 0.44 9.66 12.35
N GLY A 36 -0.89 9.55 12.26
CA GLY A 36 -1.54 8.28 11.96
C GLY A 36 -1.10 7.78 10.58
N ALA A 37 -0.60 6.55 10.53
CA ALA A 37 -0.32 5.85 9.29
C ALA A 37 -1.46 4.89 8.92
N VAL A 38 -1.53 4.55 7.64
CA VAL A 38 -2.49 3.60 7.07
C VAL A 38 -1.78 2.66 6.13
N ALA A 39 -2.20 1.40 6.09
CA ALA A 39 -1.66 0.43 5.17
C ALA A 39 -2.23 0.64 3.76
N VAL A 40 -1.37 0.64 2.75
CA VAL A 40 -1.76 0.71 1.34
C VAL A 40 -1.22 -0.47 0.56
N VAL A 41 -2.02 -0.97 -0.37
CA VAL A 41 -1.66 -2.09 -1.25
C VAL A 41 -1.07 -1.55 -2.56
N HIS A 42 0.16 -1.99 -2.86
CA HIS A 42 0.90 -1.73 -4.10
C HIS A 42 0.59 -2.77 -5.19
N CYS A 43 -0.69 -3.01 -5.43
CA CYS A 43 -1.14 -3.79 -6.57
C CYS A 43 -2.43 -3.19 -7.10
N ALA A 44 -2.59 -3.19 -8.43
CA ALA A 44 -3.83 -2.81 -9.11
C ALA A 44 -4.44 -4.01 -9.84
N ARG A 45 -4.23 -5.24 -9.31
CA ARG A 45 -4.75 -6.48 -9.91
C ARG A 45 -6.28 -6.51 -9.92
N CYS A 46 -6.91 -5.77 -9.02
CA CYS A 46 -8.30 -5.41 -9.14
C CYS A 46 -8.67 -5.07 -10.61
N LEU A 47 -8.01 -4.07 -11.19
CA LEU A 47 -8.39 -3.45 -12.46
C LEU A 47 -8.18 -4.32 -13.72
N ARG A 48 -7.95 -5.62 -13.58
CA ARG A 48 -7.69 -6.55 -14.67
C ARG A 48 -8.49 -7.83 -14.50
N THR A 49 -8.72 -8.51 -15.62
CA THR A 49 -9.30 -9.85 -15.70
C THR A 49 -8.31 -10.77 -16.42
N GLY A 50 -8.49 -12.09 -16.29
CA GLY A 50 -7.66 -13.07 -17.01
C GLY A 50 -6.20 -13.10 -16.56
N TYR A 51 -5.94 -12.87 -15.27
CA TYR A 51 -4.60 -12.87 -14.68
C TYR A 51 -4.14 -14.26 -14.21
N GLU A 52 -4.99 -15.28 -14.35
CA GLU A 52 -4.74 -16.63 -13.90
C GLU A 52 -3.71 -17.33 -14.82
N LYS A 53 -2.60 -17.78 -14.22
CA LYS A 53 -1.54 -18.54 -14.90
C LYS A 53 -1.78 -20.04 -14.84
N TYR A 54 -2.24 -20.54 -13.69
CA TYR A 54 -2.56 -21.95 -13.44
C TYR A 54 -3.42 -22.10 -12.18
N ASP A 55 -4.08 -23.26 -12.02
CA ASP A 55 -4.85 -23.59 -10.83
C ASP A 55 -3.94 -24.13 -9.71
N TYR A 56 -3.86 -23.40 -8.59
CA TYR A 56 -3.05 -23.82 -7.44
C TYR A 56 -3.80 -24.82 -6.56
N ILE A 57 -3.34 -26.07 -6.55
CA ILE A 57 -3.83 -27.13 -5.67
C ILE A 57 -2.78 -27.35 -4.57
N GLY A 58 -3.04 -26.79 -3.39
CA GLY A 58 -2.11 -26.86 -2.26
C GLY A 58 -2.69 -26.25 -1.00
N TYR A 59 -1.82 -25.90 -0.04
CA TYR A 59 -2.26 -25.25 1.19
C TYR A 59 -2.70 -23.81 0.87
N GLY A 60 -3.98 -23.48 1.10
CA GLY A 60 -4.63 -22.24 0.68
C GLY A 60 -4.14 -20.97 1.41
N ASN A 61 -2.87 -20.62 1.25
CA ASN A 61 -2.27 -19.43 1.83
C ASN A 61 -1.26 -18.80 0.87
N CYS A 62 -0.99 -17.50 1.06
CA CYS A 62 -0.14 -16.74 0.15
C CYS A 62 1.30 -17.25 0.18
N SER A 63 1.80 -17.64 1.35
CA SER A 63 3.17 -18.09 1.54
C SER A 63 3.47 -19.39 0.79
N ALA A 64 2.59 -20.40 0.87
CA ALA A 64 2.75 -21.66 0.13
C ALA A 64 2.51 -21.47 -1.37
N ALA A 65 1.50 -20.69 -1.76
CA ALA A 65 1.27 -20.36 -3.17
C ALA A 65 2.46 -19.62 -3.79
N ASN A 66 3.10 -18.72 -3.04
CA ASN A 66 4.26 -17.97 -3.52
C ASN A 66 5.46 -18.87 -3.85
N LEU A 67 5.65 -19.98 -3.13
CA LEU A 67 6.70 -20.97 -3.42
C LEU A 67 6.47 -21.70 -4.75
N ALA A 68 5.21 -21.84 -5.17
CA ALA A 68 4.85 -22.42 -6.47
C ALA A 68 4.96 -21.34 -7.56
N PHE A 69 6.16 -21.10 -8.08
CA PHE A 69 6.38 -20.18 -9.21
C PHE A 69 5.79 -18.78 -9.00
N ALA A 70 6.02 -18.19 -7.82
CA ALA A 70 5.53 -16.85 -7.48
C ALA A 70 3.99 -16.73 -7.43
N GLY A 71 3.26 -17.84 -7.31
CA GLY A 71 1.81 -17.87 -7.23
C GLY A 71 1.09 -18.17 -8.55
N PRO A 72 -0.24 -18.34 -8.48
CA PRO A 72 -1.09 -18.69 -9.62
C PRO A 72 -1.39 -17.51 -10.54
N THR A 73 -0.87 -16.31 -10.26
CA THR A 73 -1.07 -15.13 -11.10
C THR A 73 0.06 -14.97 -12.12
N ASP A 74 -0.27 -14.37 -13.27
CA ASP A 74 0.65 -14.00 -14.35
C ASP A 74 1.76 -13.04 -13.89
N CYS A 75 1.41 -12.04 -13.09
CA CYS A 75 2.35 -11.10 -12.50
C CYS A 75 3.03 -11.71 -11.29
N GLN A 76 4.33 -12.00 -11.41
CA GLN A 76 5.16 -12.53 -10.32
C GLN A 76 5.31 -11.57 -9.13
N TYR A 77 5.00 -10.29 -9.29
CA TYR A 77 5.08 -9.27 -8.23
C TYR A 77 3.72 -8.94 -7.60
N GLY A 78 2.62 -9.44 -8.19
CA GLY A 78 1.26 -9.07 -7.81
C GLY A 78 0.69 -9.84 -6.61
N CYS A 79 -0.50 -9.44 -6.17
CA CYS A 79 -1.24 -10.15 -5.14
C CYS A 79 -1.63 -11.55 -5.64
N VAL A 80 -1.41 -12.58 -4.82
CA VAL A 80 -1.82 -13.96 -5.12
C VAL A 80 -3.26 -14.26 -4.71
N GLY A 81 -3.74 -13.64 -3.63
CA GLY A 81 -5.16 -13.60 -3.28
C GLY A 81 -5.69 -14.61 -2.26
N PHE A 82 -4.83 -15.20 -1.43
CA PHE A 82 -5.21 -16.17 -0.38
C PHE A 82 -5.37 -15.57 1.03
N GLY A 83 -5.51 -14.24 1.15
CA GLY A 83 -5.96 -13.60 2.39
C GLY A 83 -5.09 -13.79 3.65
N GLU A 84 -3.78 -14.02 3.53
CA GLU A 84 -2.90 -14.04 4.72
C GLU A 84 -2.88 -12.68 5.44
N CYS A 85 -2.94 -11.58 4.72
CA CYS A 85 -2.98 -10.23 5.28
C CYS A 85 -4.27 -9.95 6.09
N GLU A 86 -5.43 -10.39 5.59
CA GLU A 86 -6.71 -10.35 6.31
C GLU A 86 -6.62 -11.15 7.62
N ARG A 87 -6.21 -12.42 7.56
CA ARG A 87 -6.09 -13.28 8.74
C ARG A 87 -5.09 -12.78 9.77
N ALA A 88 -4.04 -12.09 9.33
CA ALA A 88 -3.02 -11.55 10.22
C ALA A 88 -3.40 -10.20 10.85
N CYS A 89 -4.43 -9.52 10.36
CA CYS A 89 -4.83 -8.22 10.89
C CYS A 89 -5.60 -8.38 12.22
N PRO A 90 -5.04 -7.97 13.37
CA PRO A 90 -5.70 -8.14 14.66
C PRO A 90 -6.89 -7.18 14.86
N PHE A 91 -7.01 -6.17 14.00
CA PHE A 91 -8.08 -5.17 14.02
C PHE A 91 -9.16 -5.43 12.96
N HIS A 92 -9.01 -6.48 12.14
CA HIS A 92 -9.93 -6.77 11.03
C HIS A 92 -10.10 -5.60 10.04
N ALA A 93 -9.06 -4.79 9.84
CA ALA A 93 -9.07 -3.64 8.92
C ALA A 93 -8.88 -4.03 7.44
N ILE A 94 -8.74 -5.33 7.13
CA ILE A 94 -8.50 -5.82 5.77
C ILE A 94 -9.58 -6.85 5.46
N THR A 95 -10.27 -6.69 4.33
CA THR A 95 -11.27 -7.64 3.83
C THR A 95 -10.87 -8.13 2.45
N MET A 96 -11.02 -9.43 2.18
CA MET A 96 -10.77 -10.01 0.86
C MET A 96 -12.02 -9.92 -0.04
N VAL A 97 -11.89 -9.25 -1.18
CA VAL A 97 -12.95 -9.04 -2.18
C VAL A 97 -12.42 -9.51 -3.52
N HIS A 98 -13.10 -10.46 -4.18
CA HIS A 98 -12.60 -11.10 -5.41
C HIS A 98 -11.12 -11.53 -5.31
N HIS A 99 -10.77 -12.19 -4.21
CA HIS A 99 -9.39 -12.59 -3.91
C HIS A 99 -8.38 -11.44 -3.83
N PHE A 100 -8.81 -10.18 -3.66
CA PHE A 100 -7.94 -9.01 -3.54
C PHE A 100 -8.15 -8.30 -2.19
N PRO A 101 -7.08 -7.84 -1.50
CA PRO A 101 -7.21 -7.20 -0.20
C PRO A 101 -7.66 -5.74 -0.34
N VAL A 102 -8.74 -5.40 0.37
CA VAL A 102 -9.26 -4.04 0.55
C VAL A 102 -8.98 -3.60 1.98
N VAL A 103 -8.43 -2.40 2.17
CA VAL A 103 -8.05 -1.89 3.50
C VAL A 103 -9.02 -0.78 3.90
N ASP A 104 -9.63 -0.92 5.06
CA ASP A 104 -10.43 0.14 5.69
C ASP A 104 -9.48 1.13 6.41
N PRO A 105 -9.39 2.39 5.94
CA PRO A 105 -8.50 3.38 6.53
C PRO A 105 -8.97 3.83 7.92
N GLU A 106 -10.24 3.74 8.27
CA GLU A 106 -10.78 4.19 9.55
C GLU A 106 -10.43 3.19 10.66
N ILE A 107 -10.51 1.89 10.36
CA ILE A 107 -10.13 0.82 11.29
C ILE A 107 -8.60 0.64 11.35
N CYS A 108 -7.91 0.83 10.22
CA CYS A 108 -6.48 0.57 10.14
C CYS A 108 -5.66 1.49 11.06
N VAL A 109 -5.02 0.92 12.09
CA VAL A 109 -4.15 1.67 13.01
C VAL A 109 -2.72 1.85 12.50
N GLY A 110 -2.40 1.37 11.30
CA GLY A 110 -1.06 1.50 10.72
C GLY A 110 0.01 0.64 11.40
N CYS A 111 -0.36 -0.50 12.01
CA CYS A 111 0.59 -1.36 12.75
C CYS A 111 1.64 -2.10 11.89
N GLY A 112 1.45 -2.17 10.56
CA GLY A 112 2.42 -2.77 9.63
C GLY A 112 2.47 -4.30 9.60
N ILE A 113 1.64 -5.01 10.37
CA ILE A 113 1.64 -6.50 10.39
C ILE A 113 1.41 -7.05 8.98
N CYS A 114 0.48 -6.49 8.22
CA CYS A 114 0.22 -6.91 6.83
C CYS A 114 1.44 -6.75 5.90
N ALA A 115 2.30 -5.76 6.13
CA ALA A 115 3.54 -5.57 5.37
C ALA A 115 4.56 -6.65 5.67
N ASN A 116 4.66 -7.07 6.93
CA ASN A 116 5.56 -8.16 7.35
C ASN A 116 5.04 -9.55 6.93
N THR A 117 3.72 -9.75 6.92
CA THR A 117 3.12 -11.03 6.57
C THR A 117 3.08 -11.28 5.06
N CYS A 118 2.98 -10.24 4.24
CA CYS A 118 2.82 -10.41 2.81
C CYS A 118 4.12 -10.95 2.16
N PRO A 119 4.14 -12.18 1.60
CA PRO A 119 5.35 -12.74 0.98
C PRO A 119 5.75 -12.03 -0.32
N LYS A 120 4.92 -11.10 -0.79
CA LYS A 120 5.12 -10.27 -1.98
C LYS A 120 5.49 -8.82 -1.65
N GLU A 121 5.57 -8.46 -0.36
CA GLU A 121 5.91 -7.12 0.10
C GLU A 121 5.01 -6.01 -0.50
N LEU A 122 3.72 -6.32 -0.65
CA LEU A 122 2.77 -5.43 -1.33
C LEU A 122 2.26 -4.28 -0.47
N PHE A 123 2.45 -4.32 0.83
CA PHE A 123 1.94 -3.29 1.71
C PHE A 123 3.03 -2.31 2.11
N SER A 124 2.69 -1.03 2.14
CA SER A 124 3.47 -0.01 2.85
C SER A 124 2.57 0.78 3.79
N LEU A 125 3.19 1.48 4.72
CA LEU A 125 2.52 2.42 5.61
C LEU A 125 2.72 3.83 5.06
N VAL A 126 1.63 4.54 4.84
CA VAL A 126 1.65 5.94 4.39
C VAL A 126 0.96 6.83 5.41
N PRO A 127 1.35 8.11 5.54
CA PRO A 127 0.61 9.07 6.35
C PRO A 127 -0.85 9.20 5.89
N ARG A 128 -1.79 9.37 6.83
CA ARG A 128 -3.22 9.53 6.51
C ARG A 128 -3.54 10.77 5.66
N ASN A 129 -2.71 11.80 5.74
CA ASN A 129 -2.78 13.03 4.93
C ASN A 129 -1.97 12.93 3.62
N ALA A 130 -1.48 11.74 3.25
CA ALA A 130 -0.84 11.52 1.97
C ALA A 130 -1.78 11.93 0.83
N ARG A 131 -1.25 12.63 -0.17
CA ARG A 131 -2.04 13.12 -1.31
C ARG A 131 -2.18 12.08 -2.41
N VAL A 132 -1.08 11.39 -2.70
CA VAL A 132 -0.97 10.41 -3.78
C VAL A 132 -0.26 9.17 -3.28
N ILE A 133 -0.52 8.03 -3.92
CA ILE A 133 0.07 6.73 -3.62
C ILE A 133 0.44 6.01 -4.91
N VAL A 134 1.46 5.14 -4.85
CA VAL A 134 1.83 4.24 -5.95
C VAL A 134 1.08 2.92 -5.78
N ARG A 135 0.54 2.35 -6.85
CA ARG A 135 -0.23 1.09 -6.85
C ARG A 135 0.49 -0.08 -7.51
N CYS A 136 1.70 0.11 -8.02
CA CYS A 136 2.46 -0.95 -8.69
C CYS A 136 3.74 -1.28 -7.91
N SER A 137 3.92 -2.57 -7.60
CA SER A 137 5.14 -3.15 -7.03
C SER A 137 5.96 -3.96 -8.05
N SER A 138 5.61 -3.92 -9.33
CA SER A 138 6.32 -4.67 -10.38
C SER A 138 7.74 -4.13 -10.57
N LYS A 139 8.73 -5.04 -10.48
CA LYS A 139 10.12 -4.79 -10.86
C LYS A 139 10.42 -5.27 -12.29
N ALA A 140 9.42 -5.80 -13.01
CA ALA A 140 9.57 -6.19 -14.40
C ALA A 140 9.79 -4.98 -15.29
N GLY A 141 10.59 -5.16 -16.35
CA GLY A 141 10.83 -4.10 -17.33
C GLY A 141 9.55 -3.65 -18.04
N ALA A 142 9.60 -2.47 -18.68
CA ALA A 142 8.44 -1.84 -19.30
C ALA A 142 7.69 -2.75 -20.29
N LYS A 143 8.41 -3.50 -21.13
CA LYS A 143 7.81 -4.40 -22.12
C LYS A 143 7.02 -5.53 -21.46
N GLU A 144 7.65 -6.27 -20.54
CA GLU A 144 7.02 -7.36 -19.79
C GLU A 144 5.83 -6.83 -18.96
N THR A 145 6.00 -5.68 -18.28
CA THR A 145 4.91 -5.08 -17.52
C THR A 145 3.75 -4.68 -18.42
N HIS A 146 3.98 -4.14 -19.62
CA HIS A 146 2.90 -3.76 -20.54
C HIS A 146 2.18 -4.97 -21.15
N GLU A 147 2.91 -6.07 -21.41
CA GLU A 147 2.33 -7.33 -21.90
C GLU A 147 1.45 -8.00 -20.83
N ILE A 148 1.85 -7.92 -19.55
CA ILE A 148 1.14 -8.54 -18.43
C ILE A 148 0.10 -7.60 -17.80
N CYS A 149 0.32 -6.29 -17.82
CA CYS A 149 -0.43 -5.31 -17.05
C CYS A 149 -0.76 -4.04 -17.84
N SER A 150 -2.04 -3.84 -18.11
CA SER A 150 -2.58 -2.57 -18.62
C SER A 150 -2.49 -1.41 -17.62
N SER A 151 -2.18 -1.69 -16.34
CA SER A 151 -2.15 -0.72 -15.24
C SER A 151 -0.80 -0.65 -14.51
N GLY A 152 0.25 -1.26 -15.07
CA GLY A 152 1.54 -1.44 -14.41
C GLY A 152 2.50 -0.27 -14.66
N CYS A 153 3.46 -0.07 -13.77
CA CYS A 153 4.50 0.94 -13.97
C CYS A 153 5.43 0.53 -15.14
N LEU A 154 5.64 1.43 -16.09
CA LEU A 154 6.55 1.23 -17.23
C LEU A 154 7.95 1.84 -17.00
N HIS A 155 8.25 2.29 -15.77
CA HIS A 155 9.55 2.86 -15.39
C HIS A 155 10.01 4.04 -16.26
N CYS A 156 9.09 4.79 -16.87
CA CYS A 156 9.38 5.91 -17.78
C CYS A 156 9.88 7.19 -17.09
N GLN A 157 9.79 7.22 -15.76
CA GLN A 157 10.20 8.33 -14.88
C GLN A 157 9.49 9.67 -15.16
N SER A 158 8.38 9.66 -15.90
CA SER A 158 7.60 10.88 -16.16
C SER A 158 7.06 11.52 -14.88
N CYS A 159 6.66 10.72 -13.89
CA CYS A 159 6.22 11.21 -12.59
C CYS A 159 7.35 11.90 -11.80
N ILE A 160 8.58 11.38 -11.90
CA ILE A 160 9.76 11.96 -11.25
C ILE A 160 10.05 13.33 -11.85
N ARG A 161 10.13 13.43 -13.18
CA ARG A 161 10.36 14.71 -13.88
C ARG A 161 9.25 15.73 -13.67
N ALA A 162 8.01 15.27 -13.51
CA ALA A 162 6.85 16.15 -13.31
C ALA A 162 6.68 16.63 -11.86
N CYS A 163 7.39 16.05 -10.88
CA CYS A 163 7.21 16.39 -9.47
C CYS A 163 8.05 17.62 -9.08
N PRO A 164 7.46 18.81 -8.89
CA PRO A 164 8.22 20.00 -8.50
C PRO A 164 8.78 19.91 -7.07
N ALA A 165 8.23 19.04 -6.23
CA ALA A 165 8.70 18.80 -4.87
C ALA A 165 9.93 17.88 -4.81
N ASN A 166 10.35 17.26 -5.93
CA ASN A 166 11.36 16.18 -5.92
C ASN A 166 11.05 15.07 -4.90
N ALA A 167 9.76 14.75 -4.72
CA ALA A 167 9.29 13.79 -3.73
C ALA A 167 9.18 12.35 -4.27
N ILE A 168 9.46 12.14 -5.56
CA ILE A 168 9.33 10.82 -6.19
C ILE A 168 10.71 10.34 -6.63
N SER A 169 11.05 9.11 -6.25
CA SER A 169 12.32 8.45 -6.57
C SER A 169 12.06 7.09 -7.24
N LEU A 170 13.09 6.56 -7.89
CA LEU A 170 13.13 5.17 -8.34
C LEU A 170 14.17 4.44 -7.50
N GLU A 171 13.71 3.50 -6.67
CA GLU A 171 14.52 2.75 -5.73
C GLU A 171 14.29 1.26 -5.94
N ASN A 172 15.35 0.50 -6.27
CA ASN A 172 15.26 -0.94 -6.57
C ASN A 172 14.17 -1.27 -7.60
N ASP A 173 14.13 -0.49 -8.68
CA ASP A 173 13.14 -0.59 -9.75
C ASP A 173 11.68 -0.37 -9.32
N LEU A 174 11.47 0.27 -8.16
CA LEU A 174 10.15 0.66 -7.66
C LEU A 174 10.05 2.18 -7.54
N VAL A 175 8.94 2.72 -8.02
CA VAL A 175 8.61 4.13 -7.80
C VAL A 175 8.21 4.31 -6.34
N ARG A 176 8.93 5.16 -5.62
CA ARG A 176 8.67 5.50 -4.21
C ARG A 176 8.34 6.98 -4.08
N ILE A 177 7.48 7.30 -3.11
CA ILE A 177 7.06 8.67 -2.81
C ILE A 177 7.48 8.98 -1.38
N ASP A 178 8.31 10.00 -1.22
CA ASP A 178 8.53 10.68 0.05
C ASP A 178 7.27 11.50 0.38
N HIS A 179 6.38 10.89 1.15
CA HIS A 179 5.10 11.50 1.51
C HIS A 179 5.29 12.78 2.33
N GLN A 180 6.33 12.85 3.18
CA GLN A 180 6.60 14.03 3.98
C GLN A 180 6.92 15.23 3.08
N ARG A 181 7.87 15.07 2.15
CA ARG A 181 8.22 16.12 1.18
C ARG A 181 7.04 16.51 0.29
N CYS A 182 6.21 15.53 -0.10
CA CYS A 182 5.01 15.77 -0.90
C CYS A 182 3.95 16.60 -0.14
N ILE A 183 3.80 16.34 1.16
CA ILE A 183 2.87 17.06 2.05
C ILE A 183 3.38 18.48 2.29
N GLU A 184 4.68 18.65 2.61
CA GLU A 184 5.32 19.96 2.84
C GLU A 184 5.20 20.91 1.65
N TYR A 185 5.30 20.39 0.42
CA TYR A 185 5.12 21.20 -0.80
C TYR A 185 3.67 21.69 -0.99
N GLY A 186 2.69 20.93 -0.51
CA GLY A 186 1.28 21.30 -0.60
C GLY A 186 0.66 21.15 -2.00
N PRO A 187 -0.62 21.55 -2.17
CA PRO A 187 -1.44 21.23 -3.33
C PRO A 187 -1.10 21.96 -4.64
N SER A 188 -0.13 22.88 -4.63
CA SER A 188 0.19 23.79 -5.74
C SER A 188 0.60 23.10 -7.05
N CYS A 189 1.10 21.87 -7.00
CA CYS A 189 1.45 21.09 -8.20
C CYS A 189 0.26 20.49 -8.95
N ASP A 190 -0.96 20.57 -8.38
CA ASP A 190 -2.19 20.06 -8.97
C ASP A 190 -2.04 18.62 -9.51
N GLU A 191 -1.41 17.76 -8.70
CA GLU A 191 -1.20 16.33 -8.98
C GLU A 191 -0.46 16.06 -10.31
N ALA A 192 0.50 16.92 -10.67
CA ALA A 192 1.31 16.80 -11.89
C ALA A 192 1.91 15.40 -12.12
N CYS A 193 2.31 14.71 -11.05
CA CYS A 193 2.84 13.34 -11.13
C CYS A 193 1.83 12.31 -11.65
N MET A 194 0.54 12.48 -11.33
CA MET A 194 -0.54 11.64 -11.84
C MET A 194 -0.82 11.96 -13.30
N LYS A 195 -0.93 13.26 -13.64
CA LYS A 195 -1.19 13.72 -15.01
C LYS A 195 -0.09 13.32 -15.99
N ALA A 196 1.15 13.24 -15.53
CA ALA A 196 2.29 12.79 -16.31
C ALA A 196 2.39 11.27 -16.45
N CYS A 197 1.58 10.49 -15.72
CA CYS A 197 1.62 9.05 -15.78
C CYS A 197 0.79 8.52 -16.95
N PHE A 198 1.45 7.91 -17.94
CA PHE A 198 0.77 7.24 -19.06
C PHE A 198 -0.12 6.08 -18.61
N MET A 199 0.19 5.50 -17.45
CA MET A 199 -0.53 4.39 -16.84
C MET A 199 -1.34 4.94 -15.67
N ILE A 200 -2.51 5.51 -15.98
CA ILE A 200 -3.32 6.33 -15.05
C ILE A 200 -3.46 5.68 -13.67
N HIS A 201 -3.56 4.35 -13.60
CA HIS A 201 -3.75 3.60 -12.36
C HIS A 201 -2.51 3.38 -11.49
N VAL A 202 -1.31 3.75 -11.94
CA VAL A 202 -0.05 3.53 -11.19
C VAL A 202 0.12 4.53 -10.06
N ILE A 203 -0.18 5.81 -10.29
CA ILE A 203 -0.18 6.85 -9.24
C ILE A 203 -1.61 7.34 -9.10
N GLN A 204 -2.14 7.20 -7.89
CA GLN A 204 -3.55 7.49 -7.60
C GLN A 204 -3.66 8.45 -6.41
N PRO A 205 -4.71 9.27 -6.36
CA PRO A 205 -4.99 10.09 -5.19
C PRO A 205 -5.38 9.16 -4.04
N TYR A 206 -4.89 9.42 -2.83
CA TYR A 206 -5.15 8.57 -1.67
C TYR A 206 -6.66 8.54 -1.31
N GLY A 207 -7.31 9.71 -1.26
CA GLY A 207 -8.69 9.86 -0.77
C GLY A 207 -9.82 9.65 -1.78
N LYS A 208 -9.56 9.20 -3.02
CA LYS A 208 -10.60 9.02 -4.06
C LYS A 208 -10.65 7.62 -4.67
N HIS A 209 -9.99 6.62 -4.05
CA HIS A 209 -9.96 5.29 -4.63
C HIS A 209 -11.09 4.39 -4.10
N PRO A 210 -11.79 3.62 -4.95
CA PRO A 210 -12.81 2.66 -4.53
C PRO A 210 -12.30 1.51 -3.61
N LEU A 211 -10.98 1.43 -3.36
CA LEU A 211 -10.34 0.45 -2.46
C LEU A 211 -10.17 1.00 -1.03
N VAL A 212 -10.61 2.24 -0.81
CA VAL A 212 -10.53 2.97 0.45
C VAL A 212 -11.97 3.34 0.78
N LYS A 213 -12.73 2.38 1.33
CA LYS A 213 -14.10 2.62 1.82
C LYS A 213 -14.11 2.63 3.34
N ALA A 214 -15.01 3.42 3.91
CA ALA A 214 -15.32 3.41 5.33
C ALA A 214 -16.19 2.19 5.67
N HIS A 215 -16.10 1.74 6.93
CA HIS A 215 -16.72 0.55 7.56
C HIS A 215 -18.20 0.26 7.21
N ASP A 216 -18.98 1.24 6.75
CA ASP A 216 -20.44 1.12 6.58
C ASP A 216 -20.91 1.04 5.11
N GLU A 217 -20.02 1.03 4.13
CA GLU A 217 -20.39 0.91 2.72
C GLU A 217 -20.13 -0.51 2.18
N GLU A 218 -21.20 -1.24 1.87
CA GLU A 218 -21.10 -2.48 1.09
C GLU A 218 -20.41 -2.18 -0.26
N ILE A 219 -19.42 -2.99 -0.63
CA ILE A 219 -18.83 -2.95 -1.97
C ILE A 219 -19.88 -3.52 -2.91
N THR A 220 -20.48 -2.66 -3.72
CA THR A 220 -21.48 -3.11 -4.70
C THR A 220 -20.83 -4.05 -5.71
N GLU A 221 -21.59 -4.94 -6.33
CA GLU A 221 -21.08 -5.87 -7.34
C GLU A 221 -20.36 -5.13 -8.50
N GLN A 222 -20.84 -3.95 -8.87
CA GLN A 222 -20.21 -3.08 -9.88
C GLN A 222 -18.89 -2.47 -9.41
N GLU A 223 -18.79 -2.10 -8.14
CA GLU A 223 -17.53 -1.65 -7.55
C GLU A 223 -16.59 -2.82 -7.37
N ALA A 224 -17.07 -4.00 -7.00
CA ALA A 224 -16.29 -5.23 -6.89
C ALA A 224 -15.72 -5.67 -8.25
N LEU A 225 -16.46 -5.42 -9.35
CA LEU A 225 -16.02 -5.58 -10.74
C LEU A 225 -15.03 -4.49 -11.21
N ALA A 226 -14.97 -3.35 -10.51
CA ALA A 226 -14.02 -2.25 -10.73
C ALA A 226 -12.87 -2.22 -9.70
N LEU A 227 -12.99 -3.02 -8.64
CA LEU A 227 -11.92 -3.56 -7.81
C LEU A 227 -11.43 -4.81 -8.49
#